data_AF-A0A443IZ96-F1
#
_entry.id   AF-A0A443IZ96-F1
#
_cell.length_a   1.000
_cell.length_b   1.000
_cell.length_c   1.000
_cell.angle_alpha   90.00
_cell.angle_beta   90.00
_cell.angle_gamma   90.00
#
_symmetry.space_group_name_H-M   'P 1'
#
loop_
_entity.id
_entity.type
_entity.pdbx_description
1 polymer ?
#
loop_
_entity_poly.entity_id
_entity_poly.type
_entity_poly.pdbx_seq_one_letter_code
_entity_poly.pdbx_strand_id
1 'polypeptide(L)'
;MTEEEARLAEEARAYAASDADYQQYEETAETEDLGPAPTVGEAIALLEASGDAERAAQAAEYHKTARHYLGVAAPLIEDQVRLWRAQATAEERLALARGLWDSDIHEAKIAAAKLMTQARIRPDDAAWDLIRGWVGDLDTWAIADAVSAAAARRVTADLARLDGIAGWLASDNLWTRRTALTATLPLTRARHPDAQESTARDRILDWCATLAPDRNWFIQKAIADWLSALAKRDPESVRRWLVEYGEDLKSFARKDVTRKL
;
A
#
# COMPACT_ATOMS: atom_id res chain seq x y z
N MET A 1 -22.75 28.71 46.98
CA MET A 1 -22.04 27.43 47.11
C MET A 1 -22.51 26.77 48.38
N THR A 2 -22.89 25.50 48.31
CA THR A 2 -23.26 24.72 49.50
C THR A 2 -22.00 24.38 50.30
N GLU A 3 -22.15 24.04 51.58
CA GLU A 3 -21.02 23.59 52.43
C GLU A 3 -20.30 22.39 51.82
N GLU A 4 -21.04 21.52 51.12
CA GLU A 4 -20.50 20.36 50.42
C GLU A 4 -19.63 20.75 49.21
N GLU A 5 -20.06 21.76 48.44
CA GLU A 5 -19.27 22.31 47.33
C GLU A 5 -17.99 23.00 47.82
N ALA A 6 -18.05 23.69 48.97
CA ALA A 6 -16.88 24.31 49.57
C ALA A 6 -15.86 23.26 50.05
N ARG A 7 -16.34 22.18 50.68
CA ARG A 7 -15.51 21.05 51.12
C ARG A 7 -14.82 20.35 49.95
N LEU A 8 -15.57 20.05 48.88
CA LEU A 8 -15.01 19.43 47.67
C LEU A 8 -13.99 20.33 46.97
N ALA A 9 -14.22 21.65 46.93
CA ALA A 9 -13.28 22.61 46.37
C ALA A 9 -12.00 22.77 47.21
N GLU A 10 -12.09 22.54 48.52
CA GLU A 10 -10.94 22.53 49.43
C GLU A 10 -10.14 21.23 49.31
N GLU A 11 -10.82 20.08 49.22
CA GLU A 11 -10.21 18.77 49.01
C GLU A 11 -9.48 18.70 47.65
N ALA A 12 -10.08 19.26 46.59
CA ALA A 12 -9.44 19.38 45.28
C ALA A 12 -8.20 20.30 45.31
N ARG A 13 -8.23 21.39 46.09
CA ARG A 13 -7.07 22.27 46.29
C ARG A 13 -5.96 21.58 47.08
N ALA A 14 -6.31 20.80 48.11
CA ALA A 14 -5.36 20.00 48.88
C ALA A 14 -4.70 18.91 48.02
N TYR A 15 -5.49 18.25 47.15
CA TYR A 15 -4.97 17.28 46.19
C TYR A 15 -4.04 17.92 45.15
N ALA A 16 -4.39 19.10 44.64
CA ALA A 16 -3.56 19.82 43.67
C ALA A 16 -2.27 20.41 44.29
N ALA A 17 -2.28 20.71 45.59
CA ALA A 17 -1.12 21.22 46.34
C ALA A 17 -0.27 20.12 46.99
N SER A 18 -0.67 18.86 46.84
CA SER A 18 0.05 17.72 47.39
C SER A 18 1.22 17.35 46.47
N ASP A 19 2.45 17.48 46.98
CA ASP A 19 3.69 16.94 46.39
C ASP A 19 3.75 15.40 46.51
N ALA A 20 2.64 14.72 46.19
CA ALA A 20 2.64 13.26 46.13
C ALA A 20 3.56 12.86 44.97
N ASP A 21 4.71 12.31 45.30
CA ASP A 21 5.64 11.69 44.35
C ASP A 21 4.89 10.58 43.60
N TYR A 22 4.36 10.93 42.42
CA TYR A 22 3.95 9.94 41.44
C TYR A 22 5.22 9.28 40.93
N GLN A 23 5.57 8.12 41.49
CA GLN A 23 6.45 7.18 40.81
C GLN A 23 5.75 6.76 39.53
N GLN A 24 6.06 7.47 38.46
CA GLN A 24 5.77 7.03 37.11
C GLN A 24 6.60 5.77 36.90
N TYR A 25 5.96 4.61 36.92
CA TYR A 25 6.61 3.37 36.51
C TYR A 25 6.97 3.53 35.04
N GLU A 26 8.24 3.83 34.77
CA GLU A 26 8.79 3.64 33.44
C GLU A 26 8.79 2.14 33.20
N GLU A 27 7.80 1.67 32.45
CA GLU A 27 7.84 0.35 31.84
C GLU A 27 9.10 0.33 30.97
N THR A 28 10.15 -0.31 31.47
CA THR A 28 11.36 -0.54 30.68
C THR A 28 10.89 -1.33 29.48
N ALA A 29 10.94 -0.72 28.29
CA ALA A 29 10.71 -1.41 27.03
C ALA A 29 11.83 -2.44 26.88
N GLU A 30 11.69 -3.59 27.54
CA GLU A 30 12.47 -4.77 27.24
C GLU A 30 12.23 -5.02 25.76
N THR A 31 13.29 -4.85 24.99
CA THR A 31 13.25 -5.13 23.56
C THR A 31 13.15 -6.64 23.49
N GLU A 32 11.92 -7.14 23.33
CA GLU A 32 11.65 -8.57 23.23
C GLU A 32 12.57 -9.15 22.16
N ASP A 33 13.42 -10.12 22.52
CA ASP A 33 14.28 -10.81 21.58
C ASP A 33 13.39 -11.67 20.68
N LEU A 34 13.03 -11.11 19.52
CA LEU A 34 12.18 -11.78 18.54
C LEU A 34 12.96 -12.87 17.75
N GLY A 35 14.26 -13.05 18.02
CA GLY A 35 15.13 -13.94 17.25
C GLY A 35 15.54 -13.36 15.89
N PRO A 36 16.35 -14.11 15.13
CA PRO A 36 16.83 -13.65 13.83
C PRO A 36 15.70 -13.60 12.79
N ALA A 37 15.91 -12.81 11.73
CA ALA A 37 15.06 -12.88 10.56
C ALA A 37 15.11 -14.29 9.93
N PRO A 38 14.01 -14.79 9.37
CA PRO A 38 14.04 -16.08 8.70
C PRO A 38 14.90 -16.00 7.42
N THR A 39 15.57 -17.10 7.11
CA THR A 39 16.06 -17.34 5.77
C THR A 39 14.89 -17.46 4.78
N VAL A 40 15.18 -17.36 3.47
CA VAL A 40 14.17 -17.53 2.42
C VAL A 40 13.48 -18.90 2.53
N GLY A 41 14.25 -19.96 2.78
CA GLY A 41 13.70 -21.31 2.95
C GLY A 41 12.79 -21.44 4.16
N GLU A 42 13.16 -20.87 5.29
CA GLU A 42 12.32 -20.86 6.50
C GLU A 42 11.04 -20.04 6.29
N ALA A 43 11.14 -18.88 5.63
CA ALA A 43 9.97 -18.06 5.32
C ALA A 43 9.00 -18.79 4.37
N ILE A 44 9.50 -19.52 3.37
CA ILE A 44 8.67 -20.37 2.51
C ILE A 44 8.03 -21.50 3.31
N ALA A 45 8.79 -22.19 4.16
CA ALA A 45 8.27 -23.27 5.00
C ALA A 45 7.16 -22.79 5.97
N LEU A 46 7.30 -21.57 6.51
CA LEU A 46 6.27 -20.95 7.36
C LEU A 46 4.99 -20.61 6.57
N LEU A 47 5.13 -20.14 5.33
CA LEU A 47 3.99 -19.93 4.43
C LEU A 47 3.33 -21.27 4.07
N GLU A 48 4.11 -22.29 3.74
CA GLU A 48 3.61 -23.64 3.44
C GLU A 48 2.85 -24.26 4.62
N ALA A 49 3.39 -24.14 5.83
CA ALA A 49 2.73 -24.60 7.06
C ALA A 49 1.42 -23.86 7.37
N SER A 50 1.25 -22.65 6.83
CA SER A 50 0.03 -21.84 6.94
C SER A 50 -0.91 -22.00 5.73
N GLY A 51 -0.56 -22.89 4.80
CA GLY A 51 -1.27 -23.13 3.56
C GLY A 51 -2.51 -24.01 3.73
N ASP A 52 -3.38 -23.95 2.73
CA ASP A 52 -4.59 -24.74 2.63
C ASP A 52 -4.79 -25.19 1.18
N ALA A 53 -4.84 -26.50 0.95
CA ALA A 53 -4.87 -27.08 -0.39
C ALA A 53 -6.15 -26.74 -1.17
N GLU A 54 -7.30 -26.60 -0.48
CA GLU A 54 -8.56 -26.24 -1.12
C GLU A 54 -8.51 -24.77 -1.59
N ARG A 55 -8.03 -23.88 -0.72
CA ARG A 55 -7.83 -22.46 -1.05
C ARG A 55 -6.77 -22.29 -2.14
N ALA A 56 -5.72 -23.10 -2.14
CA ALA A 56 -4.70 -23.08 -3.18
C ALA A 56 -5.29 -23.43 -4.56
N ALA A 57 -6.13 -24.48 -4.63
CA ALA A 57 -6.81 -24.86 -5.86
C ALA A 57 -7.77 -23.76 -6.36
N GLN A 58 -8.55 -23.18 -5.44
CA GLN A 58 -9.44 -22.05 -5.76
C GLN A 58 -8.66 -20.83 -6.25
N ALA A 59 -7.52 -20.51 -5.64
CA ALA A 59 -6.66 -19.39 -6.04
C ALA A 59 -6.06 -19.61 -7.44
N ALA A 60 -5.62 -20.83 -7.75
CA ALA A 60 -5.11 -21.18 -9.07
C ALA A 60 -6.19 -21.01 -10.17
N GLU A 61 -7.41 -21.49 -9.91
CA GLU A 61 -8.55 -21.33 -10.83
C GLU A 61 -8.94 -19.84 -11.02
N TYR A 62 -8.92 -19.08 -9.93
CA TYR A 62 -9.30 -17.68 -9.94
C TYR A 62 -8.29 -16.79 -10.67
N HIS A 63 -6.99 -16.98 -10.40
CA HIS A 63 -5.92 -16.14 -10.96
C HIS A 63 -5.49 -16.55 -12.37
N LYS A 64 -5.74 -17.80 -12.78
CA LYS A 64 -5.49 -18.30 -14.16
C LYS A 64 -4.05 -18.09 -14.63
N THR A 65 -3.10 -18.15 -13.71
CA THR A 65 -1.67 -18.06 -13.97
C THR A 65 -1.02 -19.35 -13.48
N ALA A 66 -0.22 -19.98 -14.33
CA ALA A 66 0.45 -21.23 -13.97
C ALA A 66 1.57 -20.95 -12.96
N ARG A 67 1.31 -21.28 -11.69
CA ARG A 67 2.24 -21.08 -10.57
C ARG A 67 1.88 -22.00 -9.41
N HIS A 68 2.82 -22.21 -8.48
CA HIS A 68 2.51 -22.75 -7.16
C HIS A 68 1.73 -21.75 -6.29
N TYR A 69 0.62 -22.21 -5.74
CA TYR A 69 -0.22 -21.52 -4.76
C TYR A 69 -0.23 -22.32 -3.46
N LEU A 70 -0.11 -21.63 -2.34
CA LEU A 70 -0.11 -22.23 -1.00
C LEU A 70 -1.49 -22.13 -0.33
N GLY A 71 -2.36 -21.21 -0.76
CA GLY A 71 -3.69 -21.03 -0.17
C GLY A 71 -3.71 -20.26 1.15
N VAL A 72 -2.59 -19.61 1.51
CA VAL A 72 -2.45 -18.86 2.78
C VAL A 72 -3.42 -17.68 2.79
N ALA A 73 -4.15 -17.53 3.90
CA ALA A 73 -5.03 -16.38 4.08
C ALA A 73 -4.21 -15.07 4.19
N ALA A 74 -4.69 -13.99 3.57
CA ALA A 74 -3.99 -12.70 3.57
C ALA A 74 -3.62 -12.17 4.98
N PRO A 75 -4.47 -12.32 6.03
CA PRO A 75 -4.09 -11.94 7.40
C PRO A 75 -2.88 -12.71 7.94
N LEU A 76 -2.75 -14.01 7.62
CA LEU A 76 -1.62 -14.82 8.06
C LEU A 76 -0.32 -14.38 7.38
N ILE A 77 -0.38 -14.01 6.09
CA ILE A 77 0.76 -13.40 5.39
C ILE A 77 1.14 -12.07 6.07
N GLU A 78 0.16 -11.26 6.48
CA GLU A 78 0.40 -9.98 7.16
C GLU A 78 1.05 -10.16 8.53
N ASP A 79 0.61 -11.14 9.31
CA ASP A 79 1.18 -11.47 10.61
C ASP A 79 2.63 -11.94 10.49
N GLN A 80 2.90 -12.86 9.55
CA GLN A 80 4.26 -13.34 9.26
C GLN A 80 5.17 -12.21 8.80
N VAL A 81 4.75 -11.42 7.82
CA VAL A 81 5.52 -10.27 7.32
C VAL A 81 5.77 -9.25 8.43
N ARG A 82 4.79 -8.99 9.31
CA ARG A 82 4.97 -8.08 10.45
C ARG A 82 6.09 -8.55 11.38
N LEU A 83 6.09 -9.84 11.72
CA LEU A 83 7.15 -10.45 12.54
C LEU A 83 8.51 -10.36 11.86
N TRP A 84 8.62 -10.79 10.60
CA TRP A 84 9.90 -10.76 9.87
C TRP A 84 10.48 -9.36 9.73
N ARG A 85 9.63 -8.33 9.65
CA ARG A 85 10.08 -6.93 9.62
C ARG A 85 10.65 -6.47 10.95
N ALA A 86 10.12 -6.96 12.05
CA ALA A 86 10.60 -6.63 13.38
C ALA A 86 11.93 -7.35 13.69
N GLN A 87 12.13 -8.55 13.13
CA GLN A 87 13.37 -9.32 13.24
C GLN A 87 14.48 -8.85 12.27
N ALA A 88 14.11 -8.44 11.05
CA ALA A 88 15.06 -8.13 9.98
C ALA A 88 15.51 -6.66 9.95
N THR A 89 16.81 -6.47 9.77
CA THR A 89 17.40 -5.21 9.30
C THR A 89 16.86 -4.83 7.90
N ALA A 90 17.14 -3.60 7.45
CA ALA A 90 16.73 -3.16 6.11
C ALA A 90 17.37 -4.01 4.99
N GLU A 91 18.64 -4.39 5.14
CA GLU A 91 19.37 -5.20 4.16
C GLU A 91 18.86 -6.64 4.10
N GLU A 92 18.67 -7.28 5.26
CA GLU A 92 18.10 -8.63 5.34
C GLU A 92 16.69 -8.66 4.77
N ARG A 93 15.90 -7.62 5.01
CA ARG A 93 14.54 -7.51 4.46
C ARG A 93 14.55 -7.41 2.94
N LEU A 94 15.49 -6.68 2.35
CA LEU A 94 15.65 -6.60 0.90
C LEU A 94 16.07 -7.96 0.32
N ALA A 95 17.02 -8.63 0.96
CA ALA A 95 17.45 -9.98 0.56
C ALA A 95 16.30 -11.00 0.67
N LEU A 96 15.55 -10.99 1.77
CA LEU A 96 14.40 -11.85 1.98
C LEU A 96 13.30 -11.58 0.94
N ALA A 97 12.96 -10.31 0.70
CA ALA A 97 11.96 -9.95 -0.30
C ALA A 97 12.38 -10.38 -1.72
N ARG A 98 13.67 -10.25 -2.08
CA ARG A 98 14.19 -10.75 -3.36
C ARG A 98 14.04 -12.27 -3.46
N GLY A 99 14.50 -13.02 -2.46
CA GLY A 99 14.42 -14.48 -2.49
C GLY A 99 12.99 -15.02 -2.50
N LEU A 100 12.07 -14.39 -1.75
CA LEU A 100 10.65 -14.72 -1.79
C LEU A 100 10.03 -14.43 -3.17
N TRP A 101 10.41 -13.32 -3.82
CA TRP A 101 9.97 -13.02 -5.17
C TRP A 101 10.44 -14.07 -6.19
N ASP A 102 11.73 -14.42 -6.12
CA ASP A 102 12.40 -15.34 -7.05
C ASP A 102 11.92 -16.79 -6.91
N SER A 103 11.30 -17.15 -5.77
CA SER A 103 10.70 -18.47 -5.57
C SER A 103 9.53 -18.78 -6.52
N ASP A 104 8.94 -17.75 -7.13
CA ASP A 104 7.74 -17.83 -7.95
C ASP A 104 6.59 -18.60 -7.29
N ILE A 105 6.40 -18.41 -5.98
CA ILE A 105 5.20 -18.86 -5.25
C ILE A 105 4.26 -17.66 -5.09
N HIS A 106 2.96 -17.84 -5.31
CA HIS A 106 2.01 -16.72 -5.32
C HIS A 106 2.02 -15.91 -4.01
N GLU A 107 1.85 -16.59 -2.88
CA GLU A 107 1.84 -15.98 -1.55
C GLU A 107 3.22 -15.45 -1.15
N ALA A 108 4.30 -16.07 -1.62
CA ALA A 108 5.66 -15.55 -1.41
C ALA A 108 5.89 -14.24 -2.16
N LYS A 109 5.43 -14.08 -3.40
CA LYS A 109 5.46 -12.79 -4.12
C LYS A 109 4.63 -11.72 -3.42
N ILE A 110 3.47 -12.08 -2.87
CA ILE A 110 2.66 -11.16 -2.05
C ILE A 110 3.43 -10.76 -0.78
N ALA A 111 4.03 -11.71 -0.08
CA ALA A 111 4.83 -11.46 1.12
C ALA A 111 6.04 -10.56 0.81
N ALA A 112 6.75 -10.82 -0.29
CA ALA A 112 7.88 -10.02 -0.78
C ALA A 112 7.48 -8.55 -0.98
N ALA A 113 6.37 -8.30 -1.69
CA ALA A 113 5.86 -6.95 -1.87
C ALA A 113 5.42 -6.33 -0.53
N LYS A 114 4.70 -7.11 0.30
CA LYS A 114 4.25 -6.66 1.62
C LYS A 114 5.42 -6.31 2.52
N LEU A 115 6.59 -6.95 2.44
CA LEU A 115 7.80 -6.59 3.19
C LEU A 115 8.23 -5.14 2.94
N MET A 116 7.92 -4.55 1.78
CA MET A 116 8.36 -3.20 1.36
C MET A 116 7.34 -2.07 1.60
N THR A 117 6.22 -2.37 2.27
CA THR A 117 5.10 -1.41 2.49
C THR A 117 5.26 -0.44 3.68
N GLN A 118 6.38 -0.41 4.40
CA GLN A 118 6.58 0.55 5.51
C GLN A 118 6.79 1.97 4.98
N ALA A 119 6.19 2.97 5.62
CA ALA A 119 6.39 4.36 5.21
C ALA A 119 7.85 4.84 5.38
N ARG A 120 8.56 4.34 6.40
CA ARG A 120 9.93 4.74 6.71
C ARG A 120 10.91 3.63 6.33
N ILE A 121 11.54 3.79 5.17
CA ILE A 121 12.74 3.05 4.75
C ILE A 121 13.69 4.15 4.29
N ARG A 122 14.91 4.22 4.82
CA ARG A 122 15.93 5.18 4.40
C ARG A 122 17.32 4.56 4.55
N PRO A 123 18.19 4.69 3.52
CA PRO A 123 17.86 5.07 2.14
C PRO A 123 16.88 4.06 1.52
N ASP A 124 15.98 4.50 0.63
CA ASP A 124 14.98 3.60 0.00
C ASP A 124 15.18 3.37 -1.50
N ASP A 125 16.32 3.80 -2.06
CA ASP A 125 16.66 3.56 -3.46
C ASP A 125 16.74 2.08 -3.80
N ALA A 126 17.38 1.28 -2.95
CA ALA A 126 17.44 -0.18 -3.16
C ALA A 126 16.06 -0.85 -3.10
N ALA A 127 15.15 -0.34 -2.25
CA ALA A 127 13.77 -0.83 -2.20
C ALA A 127 12.99 -0.40 -3.45
N TRP A 128 13.20 0.83 -3.93
CA TRP A 128 12.60 1.31 -5.16
C TRP A 128 13.09 0.53 -6.38
N ASP A 129 14.39 0.27 -6.50
CA ASP A 129 14.99 -0.51 -7.57
C ASP A 129 14.47 -1.95 -7.60
N LEU A 130 14.35 -2.58 -6.42
CA LEU A 130 13.75 -3.90 -6.29
C LEU A 130 12.30 -3.91 -6.80
N ILE A 131 11.48 -2.94 -6.34
CA ILE A 131 10.09 -2.80 -6.77
C ILE A 131 9.99 -2.56 -8.28
N ARG A 132 10.82 -1.68 -8.85
CA ARG A 132 10.85 -1.42 -10.30
C ARG A 132 11.18 -2.68 -11.10
N GLY A 133 12.10 -3.51 -10.60
CA GLY A 133 12.46 -4.78 -11.22
C GLY A 133 11.29 -5.75 -11.35
N TRP A 134 10.33 -5.71 -10.42
CA TRP A 134 9.16 -6.59 -10.41
C TRP A 134 8.04 -6.18 -11.35
N VAL A 135 7.97 -4.90 -11.73
CA VAL A 135 6.79 -4.34 -12.41
C VAL A 135 6.55 -4.94 -13.80
N GLY A 136 7.62 -5.37 -14.49
CA GLY A 136 7.51 -6.05 -15.79
C GLY A 136 6.93 -7.46 -15.70
N ASP A 137 7.16 -8.15 -14.57
CA ASP A 137 6.83 -9.56 -14.35
C ASP A 137 5.46 -9.77 -13.69
N LEU A 138 4.67 -8.70 -13.54
CA LEU A 138 3.35 -8.77 -12.92
C LEU A 138 2.39 -9.56 -13.81
N ASP A 139 1.71 -10.55 -13.25
CA ASP A 139 0.83 -11.47 -13.99
C ASP A 139 -0.55 -11.67 -13.36
N THR A 140 -0.75 -11.21 -12.13
CA THR A 140 -2.04 -11.27 -11.43
C THR A 140 -2.37 -9.93 -10.77
N TRP A 141 -3.66 -9.61 -10.65
CA TRP A 141 -4.11 -8.40 -9.97
C TRP A 141 -3.67 -8.35 -8.50
N ALA A 142 -3.64 -9.50 -7.81
CA ALA A 142 -3.29 -9.55 -6.39
C ALA A 142 -1.82 -9.17 -6.16
N ILE A 143 -0.92 -9.66 -7.00
CA ILE A 143 0.50 -9.30 -6.96
C ILE A 143 0.70 -7.86 -7.41
N ALA A 144 0.03 -7.44 -8.49
CA ALA A 144 0.09 -6.07 -8.97
C ALA A 144 -0.36 -5.05 -7.91
N ASP A 145 -1.45 -5.34 -7.19
CA ASP A 145 -1.95 -4.46 -6.12
C ASP A 145 -1.00 -4.47 -4.90
N ALA A 146 -0.40 -5.62 -4.55
CA ALA A 146 0.61 -5.70 -3.49
C ALA A 146 1.89 -4.90 -3.84
N VAL A 147 2.40 -5.03 -5.07
CA VAL A 147 3.54 -4.27 -5.57
C VAL A 147 3.20 -2.77 -5.67
N SER A 148 1.98 -2.44 -6.10
CA SER A 148 1.50 -1.05 -6.12
C SER A 148 1.50 -0.42 -4.73
N ALA A 149 1.09 -1.16 -3.69
CA ALA A 149 1.12 -0.67 -2.32
C ALA A 149 2.56 -0.40 -1.81
N ALA A 150 3.54 -1.22 -2.23
CA ALA A 150 4.94 -0.99 -1.93
C ALA A 150 5.49 0.24 -2.70
N ALA A 151 5.23 0.30 -4.01
CA ALA A 151 5.62 1.42 -4.88
C ALA A 151 5.03 2.74 -4.38
N ALA A 152 3.79 2.73 -3.91
CA ALA A 152 3.10 3.91 -3.41
C ALA A 152 3.84 4.58 -2.24
N ARG A 153 4.46 3.80 -1.34
CA ARG A 153 5.28 4.35 -0.25
C ARG A 153 6.52 5.06 -0.78
N ARG A 154 7.14 4.51 -1.83
CA ARG A 154 8.34 5.08 -2.46
C ARG A 154 8.02 6.38 -3.20
N VAL A 155 6.91 6.40 -3.95
CA VAL A 155 6.46 7.57 -4.71
C VAL A 155 6.06 8.72 -3.79
N THR A 156 5.33 8.44 -2.71
CA THR A 156 4.96 9.49 -1.74
C THR A 156 6.19 10.04 -1.00
N ALA A 157 7.26 9.26 -0.85
CA ALA A 157 8.50 9.72 -0.23
C ALA A 157 9.37 10.57 -1.18
N ASP A 158 9.30 10.32 -2.49
CA ASP A 158 10.03 11.05 -3.53
C ASP A 158 9.23 11.09 -4.83
N LEU A 159 8.66 12.27 -5.13
CA LEU A 159 7.83 12.49 -6.33
C LEU A 159 8.63 12.44 -7.63
N ALA A 160 9.96 12.56 -7.60
CA ALA A 160 10.79 12.43 -8.81
C ALA A 160 10.66 11.02 -9.44
N ARG A 161 10.28 10.01 -8.64
CA ARG A 161 10.03 8.63 -9.10
C ARG A 161 8.88 8.51 -10.09
N LEU A 162 8.01 9.53 -10.21
CA LEU A 162 6.98 9.59 -11.24
C LEU A 162 7.57 9.56 -12.66
N ASP A 163 8.82 9.99 -12.86
CA ASP A 163 9.51 9.90 -14.15
C ASP A 163 9.75 8.44 -14.57
N GLY A 164 10.11 7.59 -13.62
CA GLY A 164 10.24 6.14 -13.86
C GLY A 164 8.88 5.48 -14.11
N ILE A 165 7.82 5.94 -13.44
CA ILE A 165 6.46 5.40 -13.59
C ILE A 165 5.86 5.77 -14.94
N ALA A 166 6.14 6.96 -15.48
CA ALA A 166 5.57 7.41 -16.75
C ALA A 166 5.84 6.41 -17.89
N GLY A 167 7.01 5.75 -17.89
CA GLY A 167 7.34 4.71 -18.87
C GLY A 167 6.45 3.47 -18.81
N TRP A 168 5.81 3.19 -17.66
CA TRP A 168 4.93 2.02 -17.49
C TRP A 168 3.64 2.12 -18.28
N LEU A 169 3.19 3.33 -18.62
CA LEU A 169 1.95 3.57 -19.38
C LEU A 169 2.01 2.96 -20.79
N ALA A 170 3.20 2.83 -21.36
CA ALA A 170 3.45 2.27 -22.68
C ALA A 170 3.72 0.76 -22.67
N SER A 171 3.73 0.11 -21.51
CA SER A 171 3.97 -1.33 -21.41
C SER A 171 2.84 -2.12 -22.06
N ASP A 172 3.15 -3.22 -22.76
CA ASP A 172 2.15 -4.19 -23.24
C ASP A 172 1.49 -4.95 -22.08
N ASN A 173 2.17 -5.06 -20.94
CA ASN A 173 1.65 -5.71 -19.75
C ASN A 173 0.58 -4.83 -19.07
N LEU A 174 -0.65 -5.35 -19.02
CA LEU A 174 -1.80 -4.69 -18.37
C LEU A 174 -1.49 -4.35 -16.90
N TRP A 175 -0.79 -5.22 -16.19
CA TRP A 175 -0.56 -5.07 -14.76
C TRP A 175 0.47 -3.97 -14.48
N THR A 176 1.47 -3.83 -15.35
CA THR A 176 2.39 -2.69 -15.35
C THR A 176 1.64 -1.37 -15.52
N ARG A 177 0.76 -1.27 -16.54
CA ARG A 177 -0.06 -0.07 -16.77
C ARG A 177 -0.99 0.22 -15.59
N ARG A 178 -1.62 -0.81 -15.01
CA ARG A 178 -2.47 -0.67 -13.80
C ARG A 178 -1.66 -0.14 -12.62
N THR A 179 -0.48 -0.70 -12.36
CA THR A 179 0.39 -0.28 -11.27
C THR A 179 0.81 1.18 -11.38
N ALA A 180 0.95 1.74 -12.59
CA ALA A 180 1.24 3.16 -12.78
C ALA A 180 0.19 4.08 -12.13
N LEU A 181 -1.09 3.70 -12.20
CA LEU A 181 -2.18 4.45 -11.57
C LEU A 181 -2.37 4.07 -10.10
N THR A 182 -2.35 2.77 -9.78
CA THR A 182 -2.61 2.28 -8.42
C THR A 182 -1.52 2.72 -7.44
N ALA A 183 -0.26 2.77 -7.85
CA ALA A 183 0.85 3.24 -7.02
C ALA A 183 0.74 4.73 -6.66
N THR A 184 0.05 5.53 -7.46
CA THR A 184 -0.08 6.98 -7.22
C THR A 184 -1.36 7.37 -6.49
N LEU A 185 -2.24 6.41 -6.16
CA LEU A 185 -3.49 6.64 -5.43
C LEU A 185 -3.33 7.47 -4.14
N PRO A 186 -2.27 7.33 -3.31
CA PRO A 186 -2.14 8.16 -2.11
C PRO A 186 -2.06 9.66 -2.39
N LEU A 187 -1.59 10.07 -3.58
CA LEU A 187 -1.46 11.48 -3.96
C LEU A 187 -2.81 12.19 -4.08
N THR A 188 -3.93 11.45 -4.19
CA THR A 188 -5.29 12.03 -4.20
C THR A 188 -5.79 12.41 -2.80
N ARG A 189 -5.11 12.00 -1.73
CA ARG A 189 -5.63 12.09 -0.34
C ARG A 189 -5.51 13.46 0.29
N ALA A 190 -4.46 14.22 -0.05
CA ALA A 190 -4.20 15.55 0.52
C ALA A 190 -5.33 16.53 0.18
N ARG A 191 -5.85 17.25 1.16
CA ARG A 191 -6.90 18.25 0.92
C ARG A 191 -6.34 19.56 0.37
N HIS A 192 -5.12 19.89 0.76
CA HIS A 192 -4.39 21.08 0.34
C HIS A 192 -3.02 20.61 -0.12
N PRO A 193 -2.92 20.04 -1.35
CA PRO A 193 -1.64 19.60 -1.88
C PRO A 193 -0.69 20.80 -2.02
N ASP A 194 0.60 20.57 -1.80
CA ASP A 194 1.60 21.58 -2.16
C ASP A 194 1.77 21.70 -3.70
N ALA A 195 2.69 22.56 -4.16
CA ALA A 195 2.91 22.78 -5.59
C ALA A 195 3.42 21.52 -6.33
N GLN A 196 4.25 20.71 -5.68
CA GLN A 196 4.79 19.49 -6.28
C GLN A 196 3.70 18.41 -6.35
N GLU A 197 2.93 18.25 -5.28
CA GLU A 197 1.79 17.33 -5.24
C GLU A 197 0.69 17.73 -6.24
N SER A 198 0.44 19.03 -6.41
CA SER A 198 -0.52 19.54 -7.41
C SER A 198 -0.06 19.21 -8.82
N THR A 199 1.22 19.48 -9.14
CA THR A 199 1.83 19.12 -10.43
C THR A 199 1.78 17.62 -10.68
N ALA A 200 2.02 16.80 -9.64
CA ALA A 200 1.91 15.36 -9.74
C ALA A 200 0.47 14.91 -10.04
N ARG A 201 -0.55 15.52 -9.42
CA ARG A 201 -1.96 15.21 -9.71
C ARG A 201 -2.35 15.54 -11.14
N ASP A 202 -1.96 16.70 -11.64
CA ASP A 202 -2.23 17.10 -13.02
C ASP A 202 -1.59 16.10 -13.99
N ARG A 203 -0.32 15.75 -13.77
CA ARG A 203 0.38 14.71 -14.55
C ARG A 203 -0.35 13.37 -14.54
N ILE A 204 -0.92 12.94 -13.40
CA ILE A 204 -1.63 11.66 -13.32
C ILE A 204 -3.04 11.73 -13.93
N LEU A 205 -3.68 12.91 -13.93
CA LEU A 205 -4.91 13.14 -14.72
C LEU A 205 -4.63 12.96 -16.22
N ASP A 206 -3.47 13.42 -16.71
CA ASP A 206 -3.03 13.18 -18.09
C ASP A 206 -2.76 11.68 -18.34
N TRP A 207 -2.24 10.94 -17.34
CA TRP A 207 -2.09 9.49 -17.45
C TRP A 207 -3.43 8.77 -17.51
N CYS A 208 -4.42 9.22 -16.72
CA CYS A 208 -5.79 8.72 -16.80
C CYS A 208 -6.37 8.96 -18.19
N ALA A 209 -6.14 10.14 -18.79
CA ALA A 209 -6.59 10.46 -20.15
C ALA A 209 -5.88 9.57 -21.19
N THR A 210 -4.57 9.39 -21.07
CA THR A 210 -3.76 8.52 -21.94
C THR A 210 -4.27 7.07 -21.94
N LEU A 211 -4.67 6.56 -20.77
CA LEU A 211 -5.18 5.20 -20.59
C LEU A 211 -6.69 5.07 -20.79
N ALA A 212 -7.45 6.16 -20.89
CA ALA A 212 -8.91 6.15 -21.01
C ALA A 212 -9.44 5.33 -22.20
N PRO A 213 -8.77 5.30 -23.38
CA PRO A 213 -9.18 4.45 -24.49
C PRO A 213 -8.97 2.94 -24.24
N ASP A 214 -8.12 2.52 -23.29
CA ASP A 214 -7.87 1.10 -23.00
C ASP A 214 -9.14 0.45 -22.43
N ARG A 215 -9.78 -0.39 -23.23
CA ARG A 215 -11.07 -1.03 -22.89
C ARG A 215 -10.93 -2.20 -21.91
N ASN A 216 -9.72 -2.53 -21.44
CA ASN A 216 -9.52 -3.54 -20.41
C ASN A 216 -10.23 -3.14 -19.10
N TRP A 217 -10.95 -4.07 -18.50
CA TRP A 217 -11.73 -3.81 -17.28
C TRP A 217 -10.86 -3.35 -16.10
N PHE A 218 -9.67 -3.94 -15.92
CA PHE A 218 -8.79 -3.61 -14.79
C PHE A 218 -8.15 -2.22 -14.93
N ILE A 219 -7.86 -1.77 -16.16
CA ILE A 219 -7.35 -0.42 -16.42
C ILE A 219 -8.45 0.61 -16.18
N GLN A 220 -9.63 0.38 -16.73
CA GLN A 220 -10.81 1.23 -16.51
C GLN A 220 -11.19 1.32 -15.03
N LYS A 221 -11.05 0.21 -14.29
CA LYS A 221 -11.25 0.21 -12.85
C LYS A 221 -10.19 1.04 -12.12
N ALA A 222 -8.93 0.97 -12.51
CA ALA A 222 -7.86 1.78 -11.92
C ALA A 222 -8.07 3.29 -12.16
N ILE A 223 -8.47 3.68 -13.37
CA ILE A 223 -8.84 5.07 -13.69
C ILE A 223 -10.03 5.52 -12.84
N ALA A 224 -11.08 4.71 -12.78
CA ALA A 224 -12.27 5.02 -11.98
C ALA A 224 -11.95 5.16 -10.49
N ASP A 225 -11.11 4.28 -9.94
CA ASP A 225 -10.70 4.33 -8.53
C ASP A 225 -9.86 5.58 -8.24
N TRP A 226 -8.96 5.98 -9.15
CA TRP A 226 -8.14 7.18 -8.98
C TRP A 226 -8.99 8.45 -9.03
N LEU A 227 -9.83 8.61 -10.05
CA LEU A 227 -10.74 9.76 -10.18
C LEU A 227 -11.75 9.82 -9.04
N SER A 228 -12.32 8.69 -8.63
CA SER A 228 -13.24 8.59 -7.49
C SER A 228 -12.58 8.97 -6.16
N ALA A 229 -11.30 8.65 -6.00
CA ALA A 229 -10.54 9.04 -4.82
C ALA A 229 -10.27 10.55 -4.81
N LEU A 230 -9.86 11.12 -5.96
CA LEU A 230 -9.63 12.55 -6.11
C LEU A 230 -10.91 13.37 -5.93
N ALA A 231 -12.06 12.91 -6.44
CA ALA A 231 -13.35 13.60 -6.35
C ALA A 231 -13.74 14.00 -4.91
N LYS A 232 -13.29 13.24 -3.90
CA LYS A 232 -13.53 13.53 -2.47
C LYS A 232 -12.77 14.76 -1.96
N ARG A 233 -11.72 15.19 -2.67
CA ARG A 233 -10.83 16.30 -2.29
C ARG A 233 -10.87 17.45 -3.30
N ASP A 234 -10.94 17.12 -4.57
CA ASP A 234 -11.01 18.05 -5.70
C ASP A 234 -12.07 17.58 -6.73
N PRO A 235 -13.36 17.76 -6.42
CA PRO A 235 -14.43 17.36 -7.33
C PRO A 235 -14.45 18.18 -8.62
N GLU A 236 -13.93 19.41 -8.61
CA GLU A 236 -14.00 20.29 -9.77
C GLU A 236 -13.04 19.87 -10.87
N SER A 237 -11.80 19.50 -10.53
CA SER A 237 -10.87 18.94 -11.52
C SER A 237 -11.39 17.63 -12.11
N VAL A 238 -12.04 16.78 -11.31
CA VAL A 238 -12.67 15.55 -11.81
C VAL A 238 -13.86 15.83 -12.73
N ARG A 239 -14.69 16.85 -12.45
CA ARG A 239 -15.77 17.28 -13.36
C ARG A 239 -15.22 17.75 -14.69
N ARG A 240 -14.20 18.61 -14.68
CA ARG A 240 -13.53 19.08 -15.91
C ARG A 240 -12.97 17.91 -16.72
N TRP A 241 -12.26 16.99 -16.06
CA TRP A 241 -11.72 15.80 -16.71
C TRP A 241 -12.83 14.94 -17.34
N LEU A 242 -13.96 14.73 -16.65
CA LEU A 242 -15.09 13.95 -17.20
C LEU A 242 -15.80 14.63 -18.37
N VAL A 243 -15.83 15.96 -18.43
CA VAL A 243 -16.37 16.69 -19.58
C VAL A 243 -15.53 16.43 -20.82
N GLU A 244 -14.21 16.37 -20.67
CA GLU A 244 -13.27 16.22 -21.78
C GLU A 244 -13.05 14.77 -22.20
N TYR A 245 -12.82 13.85 -21.25
CA TYR A 245 -12.40 12.47 -21.50
C TYR A 245 -13.44 11.41 -21.07
N GLY A 246 -14.56 11.84 -20.48
CA GLY A 246 -15.51 10.91 -19.86
C GLY A 246 -16.22 9.96 -20.84
N GLU A 247 -16.27 10.30 -22.14
CA GLU A 247 -16.86 9.44 -23.19
C GLU A 247 -15.95 8.27 -23.57
N ASP A 248 -14.62 8.38 -23.37
CA ASP A 248 -13.67 7.29 -23.65
C ASP A 248 -13.75 6.17 -22.60
N LEU A 249 -14.22 6.52 -21.39
CA LEU A 249 -14.42 5.57 -20.32
C LEU A 249 -15.50 4.53 -20.65
N LYS A 250 -15.34 3.32 -20.09
CA LYS A 250 -16.43 2.36 -20.05
C LYS A 250 -17.56 2.90 -19.18
N SER A 251 -18.79 2.57 -19.55
CA SER A 251 -20.00 3.07 -18.88
C SER A 251 -20.00 2.82 -17.37
N PHE A 252 -19.48 1.67 -16.91
CA PHE A 252 -19.37 1.39 -15.47
C PHE A 252 -18.36 2.32 -14.78
N ALA A 253 -17.20 2.56 -15.40
CA ALA A 253 -16.14 3.39 -14.85
C ALA A 253 -16.62 4.83 -14.71
N ARG A 254 -17.23 5.38 -15.77
CA ARG A 254 -17.83 6.72 -15.73
C ARG A 254 -18.89 6.85 -14.63
N LYS A 255 -19.83 5.89 -14.56
CA LYS A 255 -20.88 5.87 -13.52
C LYS A 255 -20.29 5.81 -12.11
N ASP A 256 -19.24 5.02 -11.90
CA ASP A 256 -18.57 4.92 -10.61
C ASP A 256 -17.98 6.27 -10.17
N VAL A 257 -17.31 6.99 -11.07
CA VAL A 257 -16.75 8.31 -10.79
C VAL A 257 -17.85 9.34 -10.55
N THR A 258 -18.87 9.40 -11.42
CA THR A 258 -19.98 10.36 -11.29
C THR A 258 -20.73 10.21 -9.98
N ARG A 259 -20.87 8.99 -9.44
CA ARG A 259 -21.51 8.74 -8.14
C ARG A 259 -20.73 9.32 -6.95
N LYS A 260 -19.45 9.69 -7.13
CA LYS A 260 -18.59 10.24 -6.06
C LYS A 260 -18.47 11.77 -6.10
N LEU A 261 -19.09 12.42 -7.08
CA LEU A 261 -19.08 13.87 -7.29
C LEU A 261 -20.22 14.62 -6.59
#